data_AF-A0A6A3GXK6-F1
#
_entry.id   AF-A0A6A3GXK6-F1
#
_cell.length_a   1.000
_cell.length_b   1.000
_cell.length_c   1.000
_cell.angle_alpha   90.00
_cell.angle_beta   90.00
_cell.angle_gamma   90.00
#
_symmetry.space_group_name_H-M   'P 1'
#
loop_
_entity.id
_entity.type
_entity.pdbx_description
1 polymer ?
#
loop_
_entity_poly.entity_id
_entity_poly.type
_entity_poly.pdbx_seq_one_letter_code
_entity_poly.pdbx_strand_id
1 'polypeptide(L)'
;MLNGVQFWDAVAEARKTQMQHDQFGKFALTEMLISAIYWEALDRTPWTSFVPGQYYEKDLKDILDPALDRVPENWEPLPIHPQSKSPSSYSGSPFRPSSSEEEDDESNVDLTFRSKATVGGGSVHTRGQNSSSSGKRPRGSSAPSGITKTPKLSAQSSAGQAGRVKSNIPDPAEDDGVIERPRRGSWFHYGIRAQELLHQTIGFPRYMLVKAMMKHLHLRWRAPEYWRLLQTTPWDQMWQNRVQTLVFFQHSDIHPDMIQALPTILNFMSRWRREYWERLHWVTMDPALDYQASAELRSISGLADLYQDRKDRGSTFDTKRKEMMAELRKVNGYDEKIWNEPGLWVVPRDPCYWITRDPALNISLPSQLATVDELECARTQWATRRSDNAFLNLAPVELIRQLLSDQERVQNPLVPDPSFAHDDLEDVLAALL
;
A
#
# COMPACT_ATOMS: atom_id res chain seq x y z
N MET A 1 -18.68 -19.61 -0.05
CA MET A 1 -17.51 -18.73 -0.30
C MET A 1 -17.97 -17.29 -0.43
N LEU A 2 -17.10 -16.32 -0.14
CA LEU A 2 -17.41 -14.88 -0.06
C LEU A 2 -17.33 -14.13 -1.41
N ASN A 3 -17.12 -14.87 -2.50
CA ASN A 3 -16.81 -14.37 -3.85
C ASN A 3 -18.05 -14.07 -4.72
N GLY A 4 -19.26 -14.43 -4.29
CA GLY A 4 -20.51 -14.12 -5.00
C GLY A 4 -20.72 -14.91 -6.31
N VAL A 5 -19.97 -15.98 -6.54
CA VAL A 5 -20.16 -16.89 -7.68
C VAL A 5 -21.43 -17.73 -7.53
N GLN A 6 -21.95 -18.30 -8.61
CA GLN A 6 -23.13 -19.16 -8.52
C GLN A 6 -22.81 -20.45 -7.74
N PHE A 7 -23.84 -21.06 -7.14
CA PHE A 7 -23.66 -22.25 -6.28
C PHE A 7 -22.89 -23.38 -6.97
N TRP A 8 -23.16 -23.65 -8.25
CA TRP A 8 -22.46 -24.71 -8.99
C TRP A 8 -21.03 -24.34 -9.38
N ASP A 9 -20.73 -23.07 -9.62
CA ASP A 9 -19.36 -22.59 -9.82
C ASP A 9 -18.56 -22.72 -8.52
N ALA A 10 -19.17 -22.37 -7.38
CA ALA A 10 -18.56 -22.57 -6.06
C ALA A 10 -18.28 -24.06 -5.78
N VAL A 11 -19.20 -24.95 -6.12
CA VAL A 11 -19.03 -26.41 -5.98
C VAL A 11 -17.97 -26.97 -6.94
N ALA A 12 -17.83 -26.42 -8.15
CA ALA A 12 -16.77 -26.79 -9.09
C ALA A 12 -15.40 -26.31 -8.60
N GLU A 13 -15.32 -25.08 -8.08
CA GLU A 13 -14.10 -24.50 -7.52
C GLU A 13 -13.64 -25.28 -6.28
N ALA A 14 -14.55 -25.59 -5.35
CA ALA A 14 -14.27 -26.32 -4.11
C ALA A 14 -13.74 -27.76 -4.30
N ARG A 15 -13.77 -28.30 -5.53
CA ARG A 15 -13.15 -29.60 -5.89
C ARG A 15 -11.70 -29.48 -6.36
N LYS A 16 -11.20 -28.28 -6.64
CA LYS A 16 -9.84 -28.04 -7.16
C LYS A 16 -8.79 -28.08 -6.05
N THR A 17 -7.66 -28.73 -6.32
CA THR A 17 -6.46 -28.76 -5.48
C THR A 17 -5.72 -27.43 -5.55
N GLN A 18 -6.24 -26.41 -4.86
CA GLN A 18 -5.72 -25.04 -4.88
C GLN A 18 -6.00 -24.31 -3.56
N MET A 19 -5.39 -23.14 -3.36
CA MET A 19 -5.67 -22.26 -2.22
C MET A 19 -7.11 -21.72 -2.27
N GLN A 20 -7.87 -21.94 -1.19
CA GLN A 20 -9.24 -21.42 -1.02
C GLN A 20 -9.56 -20.92 0.39
N HIS A 21 -8.64 -21.09 1.36
CA HIS A 21 -8.89 -20.72 2.75
C HIS A 21 -9.18 -19.21 2.91
N ASP A 22 -8.65 -18.40 2.00
CA ASP A 22 -8.90 -16.96 1.84
C ASP A 22 -10.34 -16.63 1.40
N GLN A 23 -11.06 -17.58 0.77
CA GLN A 23 -12.40 -17.40 0.21
C GLN A 23 -13.52 -17.68 1.23
N PHE A 24 -13.16 -18.11 2.43
CA PHE A 24 -14.05 -18.30 3.58
C PHE A 24 -13.77 -17.23 4.64
N GLY A 25 -14.80 -16.73 5.32
CA GLY A 25 -14.58 -15.83 6.47
C GLY A 25 -14.03 -16.62 7.65
N LYS A 26 -13.14 -16.03 8.46
CA LYS A 26 -12.38 -16.75 9.52
C LYS A 26 -13.26 -17.65 10.41
N PHE A 27 -14.43 -17.17 10.83
CA PHE A 27 -15.39 -17.97 11.59
C PHE A 27 -15.85 -19.23 10.81
N ALA A 28 -16.36 -19.04 9.60
CA ALA A 28 -16.78 -20.15 8.73
C ALA A 28 -15.61 -21.09 8.38
N LEU A 29 -14.39 -20.58 8.21
CA LEU A 29 -13.20 -21.41 8.00
C LEU A 29 -12.92 -22.30 9.21
N THR A 30 -12.93 -21.76 10.43
CA THR A 30 -12.77 -22.56 11.67
C THR A 30 -13.89 -23.60 11.81
N GLU A 31 -15.17 -23.23 11.65
CA GLU A 31 -16.29 -24.19 11.72
C GLU A 31 -16.15 -25.31 10.67
N MET A 32 -15.74 -24.95 9.45
CA MET A 32 -15.52 -25.89 8.35
C MET A 32 -14.31 -26.80 8.60
N LEU A 33 -13.21 -26.29 9.16
CA LEU A 33 -12.05 -27.11 9.54
C LEU A 33 -12.37 -28.01 10.72
N ILE A 34 -13.11 -27.53 11.72
CA ILE A 34 -13.58 -28.33 12.86
C ILE A 34 -14.41 -29.52 12.37
N SER A 35 -15.40 -29.27 11.50
CA SER A 35 -16.20 -30.33 10.86
C SER A 35 -15.33 -31.27 10.01
N ALA A 36 -14.43 -30.75 9.16
CA ALA A 36 -13.60 -31.56 8.29
C ALA A 36 -12.54 -32.41 9.02
N ILE A 37 -12.08 -31.99 10.20
CA ILE A 37 -11.25 -32.80 11.09
C ILE A 37 -12.11 -33.88 11.77
N TYR A 38 -13.22 -33.49 12.39
CA TYR A 38 -14.11 -34.38 13.16
C TYR A 38 -14.68 -35.53 12.30
N TRP A 39 -15.00 -35.27 11.03
CA TRP A 39 -15.56 -36.25 10.09
C TRP A 39 -14.53 -36.89 9.14
N GLU A 40 -13.25 -36.91 9.54
CA GLU A 40 -12.11 -37.51 8.82
C GLU A 40 -12.10 -37.15 7.32
N ALA A 41 -12.24 -35.86 7.03
CA ALA A 41 -12.60 -35.35 5.70
C ALA A 41 -11.55 -34.48 5.00
N LEU A 42 -10.41 -34.22 5.64
CA LEU A 42 -9.33 -33.41 5.06
C LEU A 42 -8.84 -33.98 3.72
N ASP A 43 -8.52 -35.28 3.68
CA ASP A 43 -8.01 -35.95 2.47
C ASP A 43 -8.99 -35.93 1.29
N ARG A 44 -10.31 -35.88 1.57
CA ARG A 44 -11.37 -35.76 0.55
C ARG A 44 -11.72 -34.31 0.18
N THR A 45 -10.98 -33.34 0.70
CA THR A 45 -11.24 -31.89 0.55
C THR A 45 -9.98 -31.15 0.06
N PRO A 46 -9.70 -31.13 -1.26
CA PRO A 46 -8.36 -30.85 -1.80
C PRO A 46 -7.78 -29.44 -1.58
N TRP A 47 -8.56 -28.48 -1.10
CA TRP A 47 -8.06 -27.14 -0.75
C TRP A 47 -7.55 -27.03 0.69
N THR A 48 -7.85 -28.02 1.56
CA THR A 48 -7.45 -27.99 2.97
C THR A 48 -5.93 -28.08 3.15
N SER A 49 -5.23 -28.83 2.29
CA SER A 49 -3.76 -28.91 2.25
C SER A 49 -3.06 -27.56 1.98
N PHE A 50 -3.79 -26.52 1.57
CA PHE A 50 -3.30 -25.16 1.38
C PHE A 50 -3.69 -24.20 2.53
N VAL A 51 -4.26 -24.71 3.62
CA VAL A 51 -4.56 -23.96 4.85
C VAL A 51 -3.29 -23.88 5.72
N PRO A 52 -2.84 -22.69 6.17
CA PRO A 52 -1.69 -22.57 7.06
C PRO A 52 -1.87 -23.29 8.40
N GLY A 53 -0.81 -23.93 8.92
CA GLY A 53 -0.85 -24.74 10.15
C GLY A 53 -1.48 -24.07 11.38
N GLN A 54 -1.32 -22.74 11.50
CA GLN A 54 -1.86 -21.92 12.59
C GLN A 54 -3.40 -21.97 12.74
N TYR A 55 -4.15 -22.32 11.69
CA TYR A 55 -5.60 -22.51 11.78
C TYR A 55 -5.90 -23.84 12.50
N TYR A 56 -5.33 -24.94 12.00
CA TYR A 56 -5.40 -26.26 12.64
C TYR A 56 -4.94 -26.24 14.10
N GLU A 57 -3.87 -25.50 14.43
CA GLU A 57 -3.38 -25.38 15.81
C GLU A 57 -4.38 -24.77 16.80
N LYS A 58 -5.35 -23.97 16.32
CA LYS A 58 -6.47 -23.53 17.16
C LYS A 58 -7.59 -24.56 17.10
N ASP A 59 -8.02 -24.91 15.90
CA ASP A 59 -9.22 -25.72 15.70
C ASP A 59 -9.08 -27.12 16.35
N LEU A 60 -7.86 -27.70 16.39
CA LEU A 60 -7.55 -28.93 17.14
C LEU A 60 -7.59 -28.76 18.67
N LYS A 61 -7.26 -27.58 19.21
CA LYS A 61 -7.38 -27.33 20.66
C LYS A 61 -8.85 -27.22 21.07
N ASP A 62 -9.65 -26.57 20.23
CA ASP A 62 -11.10 -26.46 20.44
C ASP A 62 -11.76 -27.86 20.32
N ILE A 63 -11.33 -28.73 19.38
CA ILE A 63 -11.80 -30.13 19.25
C ILE A 63 -11.41 -31.02 20.45
N LEU A 64 -10.21 -30.85 21.00
CA LEU A 64 -9.67 -31.70 22.06
C LEU A 64 -10.13 -31.29 23.47
N ASP A 65 -10.99 -30.27 23.61
CA ASP A 65 -11.61 -29.91 24.88
C ASP A 65 -12.73 -30.92 25.24
N PRO A 66 -12.63 -31.66 26.37
CA PRO A 66 -13.67 -32.57 26.81
C PRO A 66 -14.99 -31.88 27.20
N ALA A 67 -15.07 -30.54 27.18
CA ALA A 67 -16.30 -29.76 27.34
C ALA A 67 -17.09 -29.52 26.03
N LEU A 68 -16.69 -30.11 24.89
CA LEU A 68 -17.44 -30.01 23.62
C LEU A 68 -18.75 -30.82 23.65
N ASP A 69 -19.78 -30.25 24.28
CA ASP A 69 -21.19 -30.74 24.27
C ASP A 69 -21.87 -30.66 22.88
N ARG A 70 -21.13 -30.37 21.80
CA ARG A 70 -21.66 -30.18 20.45
C ARG A 70 -20.88 -30.96 19.40
N VAL A 71 -21.56 -31.94 18.79
CA VAL A 71 -21.14 -32.59 17.55
C VAL A 71 -21.18 -31.57 16.40
N PRO A 72 -20.10 -31.35 15.64
CA PRO A 72 -20.08 -30.45 14.49
C PRO A 72 -21.04 -30.90 13.37
N GLU A 73 -21.48 -29.95 12.53
CA GLU A 73 -22.30 -30.23 11.35
C GLU A 73 -21.60 -31.24 10.41
N ASN A 74 -22.37 -32.10 9.74
CA ASN A 74 -21.85 -33.22 8.95
C ASN A 74 -21.07 -32.75 7.72
N TRP A 75 -19.83 -33.22 7.53
CA TRP A 75 -19.02 -32.89 6.33
C TRP A 75 -19.44 -33.74 5.13
N GLU A 76 -20.61 -33.43 4.57
CA GLU A 76 -21.15 -34.13 3.40
C GLU A 76 -20.29 -33.91 2.14
N PRO A 77 -20.17 -34.91 1.26
CA PRO A 77 -19.49 -34.74 -0.03
C PRO A 77 -20.17 -33.66 -0.87
N LEU A 78 -19.37 -32.79 -1.50
CA LEU A 78 -19.88 -31.75 -2.41
C LEU A 78 -20.84 -32.36 -3.45
N PRO A 79 -21.97 -31.68 -3.76
CA PRO A 79 -22.99 -32.21 -4.66
C PRO A 79 -22.53 -32.26 -6.12
N ILE A 80 -23.16 -33.13 -6.93
CA ILE A 80 -22.85 -33.30 -8.35
C ILE A 80 -23.87 -32.52 -9.18
N HIS A 81 -23.42 -31.76 -10.18
CA HIS A 81 -24.29 -30.93 -11.01
C HIS A 81 -25.22 -31.80 -11.88
N PRO A 82 -26.56 -31.61 -11.85
CA PRO A 82 -27.53 -32.44 -12.59
C PRO A 82 -27.40 -32.49 -14.13
N GLN A 83 -26.49 -31.71 -14.72
CA GLN A 83 -26.27 -31.63 -16.16
C GLN A 83 -25.03 -32.40 -16.65
N SER A 84 -24.28 -33.07 -15.76
CA SER A 84 -23.12 -33.89 -16.13
C SER A 84 -23.51 -35.24 -16.76
N LYS A 85 -24.27 -35.20 -17.86
CA LYS A 85 -24.44 -36.33 -18.79
C LYS A 85 -23.56 -36.08 -20.02
N SER A 86 -22.45 -36.82 -20.11
CA SER A 86 -21.47 -36.69 -21.18
C SER A 86 -22.12 -36.91 -22.57
N PRO A 87 -21.72 -36.14 -23.61
CA PRO A 87 -22.30 -36.27 -24.94
C PRO A 87 -21.82 -37.56 -25.64
N SER A 88 -22.70 -38.55 -25.74
CA SER A 88 -22.49 -39.72 -26.60
C SER A 88 -22.91 -39.43 -28.04
N SER A 89 -22.04 -39.77 -28.99
CA SER A 89 -22.13 -39.54 -30.44
C SER A 89 -23.51 -39.74 -31.09
N TYR A 90 -23.98 -38.75 -31.86
CA TYR A 90 -24.44 -39.00 -33.23
C TYR A 90 -24.28 -37.78 -34.16
N SER A 91 -24.45 -37.99 -35.46
CA SER A 91 -24.11 -37.08 -36.57
C SER A 91 -25.11 -35.93 -36.82
N GLY A 92 -24.64 -34.79 -37.35
CA GLY A 92 -25.52 -33.74 -37.89
C GLY A 92 -24.79 -32.49 -38.45
N SER A 93 -24.28 -32.57 -39.67
CA SER A 93 -23.68 -31.45 -40.43
C SER A 93 -24.71 -30.85 -41.42
N PRO A 94 -24.49 -29.70 -42.10
CA PRO A 94 -23.85 -28.42 -41.71
C PRO A 94 -24.79 -27.21 -41.93
N PHE A 95 -24.46 -26.02 -41.40
CA PHE A 95 -24.67 -24.75 -42.12
C PHE A 95 -23.76 -23.62 -41.59
N ARG A 96 -23.25 -22.78 -42.50
CA ARG A 96 -22.51 -21.55 -42.22
C ARG A 96 -22.99 -20.46 -43.19
N PRO A 97 -23.38 -19.27 -42.70
CA PRO A 97 -23.27 -18.01 -43.43
C PRO A 97 -22.13 -17.15 -42.85
N SER A 98 -21.94 -15.95 -43.41
CA SER A 98 -20.74 -15.11 -43.21
C SER A 98 -21.09 -13.68 -42.85
N SER A 99 -20.10 -12.95 -42.34
CA SER A 99 -19.87 -11.51 -42.50
C SER A 99 -20.90 -10.50 -41.98
N SER A 100 -20.46 -9.67 -41.04
CA SER A 100 -20.65 -8.20 -41.10
C SER A 100 -19.61 -7.51 -40.21
N GLU A 101 -18.87 -6.56 -40.78
CA GLU A 101 -18.21 -5.47 -40.06
C GLU A 101 -19.28 -4.45 -39.61
N GLU A 102 -18.98 -3.57 -38.66
CA GLU A 102 -19.16 -2.10 -38.75
C GLU A 102 -18.37 -1.43 -37.60
N GLU A 103 -17.83 -0.23 -37.86
CA GLU A 103 -17.38 0.78 -36.87
C GLU A 103 -18.65 1.60 -36.46
N ASP A 104 -18.72 2.59 -35.58
CA ASP A 104 -17.79 3.52 -34.91
C ASP A 104 -18.54 4.15 -33.69
N ASP A 105 -17.91 5.04 -32.92
CA ASP A 105 -18.40 6.35 -32.43
C ASP A 105 -17.61 6.81 -31.17
N GLU A 106 -17.12 8.05 -31.19
CA GLU A 106 -16.17 8.61 -30.21
C GLU A 106 -16.69 9.92 -29.60
N SER A 107 -17.02 9.92 -28.30
CA SER A 107 -17.21 11.17 -27.53
C SER A 107 -17.19 10.98 -26.00
N ASN A 108 -16.87 11.99 -25.17
CA ASN A 108 -15.85 13.05 -25.28
C ASN A 108 -15.59 13.62 -23.85
N VAL A 109 -14.36 14.08 -23.57
CA VAL A 109 -13.85 14.86 -22.41
C VAL A 109 -14.58 14.86 -21.04
N ASP A 110 -13.81 14.60 -19.97
CA ASP A 110 -13.27 15.72 -19.17
C ASP A 110 -11.83 15.42 -18.70
N LEU A 111 -10.99 16.46 -18.62
CA LEU A 111 -9.57 16.40 -18.29
C LEU A 111 -9.20 17.59 -17.40
N THR A 112 -8.90 17.34 -16.12
CA THR A 112 -8.49 18.40 -15.18
C THR A 112 -7.19 18.11 -14.44
N PHE A 113 -6.29 19.09 -14.46
CA PHE A 113 -5.04 19.22 -13.67
C PHE A 113 -3.91 18.20 -13.91
N ARG A 114 -3.25 18.33 -15.07
CA ARG A 114 -1.87 17.88 -15.30
C ARG A 114 -0.87 18.92 -14.76
N SER A 115 0.07 18.51 -13.92
CA SER A 115 1.14 19.38 -13.38
C SER A 115 2.09 19.88 -14.48
N LYS A 116 2.48 21.16 -14.44
CA LYS A 116 3.42 21.74 -15.40
C LYS A 116 4.85 21.22 -15.20
N ALA A 117 5.48 20.80 -16.29
CA ALA A 117 6.92 20.86 -16.49
C ALA A 117 7.21 21.91 -17.58
N THR A 118 8.31 22.66 -17.46
CA THR A 118 8.79 23.57 -18.52
C THR A 118 10.29 23.81 -18.34
N VAL A 119 11.07 23.61 -19.40
CA VAL A 119 12.50 23.90 -19.47
C VAL A 119 12.78 24.63 -20.79
N GLY A 120 13.62 25.67 -20.74
CA GLY A 120 14.51 26.11 -21.82
C GLY A 120 13.92 26.58 -23.16
N GLY A 121 14.07 27.87 -23.48
CA GLY A 121 13.89 28.40 -24.84
C GLY A 121 13.91 29.94 -24.87
N GLY A 122 14.81 30.53 -25.68
CA GLY A 122 14.82 31.97 -25.98
C GLY A 122 13.84 32.35 -27.11
N SER A 123 13.86 33.56 -27.66
CA SER A 123 14.76 34.70 -27.41
C SER A 123 14.13 36.04 -27.88
N VAL A 124 14.33 37.10 -27.09
CA VAL A 124 14.35 38.56 -27.38
C VAL A 124 13.49 39.15 -28.54
N HIS A 125 12.71 40.21 -28.22
CA HIS A 125 12.46 41.47 -28.98
C HIS A 125 11.00 41.97 -28.81
N THR A 126 10.65 43.25 -28.60
CA THR A 126 11.29 44.44 -27.97
C THR A 126 10.22 45.56 -27.86
N ARG A 127 10.37 46.53 -26.94
CA ARG A 127 9.72 47.87 -26.95
C ARG A 127 8.20 47.88 -26.59
N GLY A 128 7.67 48.86 -25.86
CA GLY A 128 8.26 50.03 -25.20
C GLY A 128 7.39 50.58 -24.05
N GLN A 129 7.93 51.54 -23.30
CA GLN A 129 7.34 52.09 -22.06
C GLN A 129 6.46 53.33 -22.32
N ASN A 130 5.44 53.61 -21.48
CA ASN A 130 5.47 54.73 -20.49
C ASN A 130 4.10 55.16 -19.90
N SER A 131 4.19 55.70 -18.66
CA SER A 131 3.40 56.74 -17.94
C SER A 131 2.13 57.40 -18.54
N SER A 132 1.19 58.00 -17.77
CA SER A 132 0.83 57.96 -16.33
C SER A 132 -0.36 58.91 -16.02
N SER A 133 -0.99 58.73 -14.84
CA SER A 133 -1.66 59.75 -14.00
C SER A 133 -3.07 60.32 -14.35
N SER A 134 -3.87 60.51 -13.29
CA SER A 134 -5.12 61.30 -13.17
C SER A 134 -6.37 60.84 -13.97
N GLY A 135 -7.61 61.04 -13.49
CA GLY A 135 -8.05 61.50 -12.18
C GLY A 135 -9.57 61.84 -12.11
N LYS A 136 -10.02 62.30 -10.93
CA LYS A 136 -11.35 62.90 -10.59
C LYS A 136 -12.57 61.97 -10.44
N ARG A 137 -13.13 61.97 -9.22
CA ARG A 137 -14.57 61.79 -8.91
C ARG A 137 -15.31 63.14 -9.02
N PRO A 138 -16.64 63.13 -9.15
CA PRO A 138 -17.49 64.03 -8.36
C PRO A 138 -18.46 63.26 -7.41
N ARG A 139 -19.36 64.00 -6.75
CA ARG A 139 -20.22 63.55 -5.63
C ARG A 139 -21.62 64.19 -5.74
N GLY A 140 -22.64 63.53 -5.19
CA GLY A 140 -23.93 64.11 -4.81
C GLY A 140 -25.12 63.59 -5.65
N SER A 141 -26.30 63.19 -5.15
CA SER A 141 -27.00 63.18 -3.84
C SER A 141 -28.20 64.12 -3.72
N SER A 142 -29.42 63.59 -3.89
CA SER A 142 -30.66 64.16 -3.35
C SER A 142 -31.80 63.14 -3.30
N ALA A 143 -32.64 63.27 -2.27
CA ALA A 143 -34.00 62.73 -2.13
C ALA A 143 -34.80 63.86 -1.42
N PRO A 144 -36.16 63.86 -1.39
CA PRO A 144 -36.84 63.11 -0.33
C PRO A 144 -38.31 62.67 -0.61
N SER A 145 -38.90 62.03 0.41
CA SER A 145 -40.35 62.00 0.78
C SER A 145 -41.39 61.34 -0.15
N GLY A 146 -42.31 60.51 0.35
CA GLY A 146 -42.41 59.92 1.71
C GLY A 146 -43.82 59.49 2.13
N ILE A 147 -43.96 59.09 3.40
CA ILE A 147 -45.20 59.02 4.22
C ILE A 147 -46.23 57.95 3.80
N THR A 148 -46.71 56.99 4.61
CA THR A 148 -46.45 56.49 6.00
C THR A 148 -46.88 54.98 6.02
N LYS A 149 -46.98 54.15 7.08
CA LYS A 149 -47.17 54.29 8.55
C LYS A 149 -46.50 53.14 9.33
N THR A 150 -46.46 53.31 10.66
CA THR A 150 -46.22 52.33 11.76
C THR A 150 -47.29 52.61 12.85
N PRO A 151 -47.40 51.94 14.03
CA PRO A 151 -46.65 50.82 14.68
C PRO A 151 -47.48 49.50 14.77
N LYS A 152 -47.03 48.31 15.20
CA LYS A 152 -45.92 47.78 16.05
C LYS A 152 -46.26 47.55 17.55
N LEU A 153 -45.92 46.33 18.02
CA LEU A 153 -45.59 45.82 19.39
C LEU A 153 -46.44 44.58 19.76
N SER A 154 -45.96 43.53 20.45
CA SER A 154 -44.63 43.02 20.89
C SER A 154 -44.80 41.48 21.15
N ALA A 155 -43.84 40.60 21.52
CA ALA A 155 -42.41 40.56 21.87
C ALA A 155 -41.83 39.23 21.28
N GLN A 156 -40.53 38.87 21.18
CA GLN A 156 -39.23 39.10 21.87
C GLN A 156 -38.83 38.00 22.88
N SER A 157 -37.52 37.70 22.96
CA SER A 157 -36.81 36.56 23.60
C SER A 157 -36.78 35.25 22.76
N SER A 158 -35.67 34.50 22.67
CA SER A 158 -34.26 34.81 23.02
C SER A 158 -33.30 34.02 22.12
N ALA A 159 -32.08 34.56 21.93
CA ALA A 159 -31.02 33.87 21.18
C ALA A 159 -30.24 32.90 22.08
N GLY A 160 -29.98 31.69 21.58
CA GLY A 160 -29.07 30.70 22.17
C GLY A 160 -28.19 30.10 21.08
N GLN A 161 -26.90 29.88 21.37
CA GLN A 161 -25.92 29.48 20.36
C GLN A 161 -26.13 28.02 19.92
N ALA A 162 -26.70 27.81 18.74
CA ALA A 162 -26.61 26.53 18.05
C ALA A 162 -25.14 26.26 17.64
N GLY A 163 -24.67 25.04 17.89
CA GLY A 163 -23.24 24.74 17.90
C GLY A 163 -22.54 24.87 16.54
N ARG A 164 -21.31 25.40 16.59
CA ARG A 164 -20.17 25.17 15.68
C ARG A 164 -20.41 23.98 14.73
N VAL A 165 -20.56 24.25 13.43
CA VAL A 165 -20.78 23.23 12.39
C VAL A 165 -19.76 22.11 12.55
N LYS A 166 -20.21 20.93 12.98
CA LYS A 166 -19.41 19.71 12.91
C LYS A 166 -19.14 19.46 11.43
N SER A 167 -17.87 19.35 11.04
CA SER A 167 -17.55 18.79 9.73
C SER A 167 -18.06 17.35 9.74
N ASN A 168 -18.99 17.00 8.84
CA ASN A 168 -19.48 15.63 8.67
C ASN A 168 -18.35 14.79 8.04
N ILE A 169 -17.41 14.39 8.89
CA ILE A 169 -16.47 13.31 8.64
C ILE A 169 -17.34 12.04 8.62
N PRO A 170 -17.33 11.21 7.56
CA PRO A 170 -18.03 9.94 7.61
C PRO A 170 -17.41 9.08 8.72
N ASP A 171 -18.23 8.42 9.53
CA ASP A 171 -17.73 7.56 10.60
C ASP A 171 -16.94 6.36 10.02
N PRO A 172 -15.93 5.83 10.75
CA PRO A 172 -15.25 4.61 10.34
C PRO A 172 -16.19 3.41 10.56
N ALA A 173 -15.91 2.29 9.89
CA ALA A 173 -16.47 1.01 10.30
C ALA A 173 -15.73 0.47 11.54
N GLU A 174 -16.29 -0.57 12.16
CA GLU A 174 -15.65 -1.28 13.27
C GLU A 174 -14.31 -1.90 12.82
N ASP A 175 -13.35 -2.00 13.74
CA ASP A 175 -12.10 -2.71 13.51
C ASP A 175 -12.22 -4.18 13.95
N ASP A 176 -12.94 -4.95 13.14
CA ASP A 176 -13.08 -6.42 13.25
C ASP A 176 -11.78 -7.18 12.92
N GLY A 177 -10.73 -6.49 12.49
CA GLY A 177 -9.48 -7.07 12.00
C GLY A 177 -9.51 -7.56 10.56
N VAL A 178 -10.55 -7.25 9.79
CA VAL A 178 -10.65 -7.60 8.38
C VAL A 178 -9.98 -6.54 7.50
N ILE A 179 -9.29 -7.04 6.47
CA ILE A 179 -8.91 -6.27 5.29
C ILE A 179 -9.88 -6.73 4.20
N GLU A 180 -10.81 -5.87 3.78
CA GLU A 180 -11.74 -6.21 2.70
C GLU A 180 -10.97 -6.42 1.39
N ARG A 181 -11.46 -7.34 0.54
CA ARG A 181 -10.96 -7.46 -0.83
C ARG A 181 -11.27 -6.17 -1.61
N PRO A 182 -10.32 -5.61 -2.37
CA PRO A 182 -10.57 -4.44 -3.22
C PRO A 182 -11.77 -4.65 -4.16
N ARG A 183 -12.75 -3.75 -4.04
CA ARG A 183 -13.89 -3.62 -4.97
C ARG A 183 -13.69 -2.37 -5.83
N ARG A 184 -14.34 -2.29 -7.00
CA ARG A 184 -14.29 -1.09 -7.86
C ARG A 184 -14.62 0.17 -7.02
N GLY A 185 -13.64 1.06 -6.86
CA GLY A 185 -13.74 2.25 -6.01
C GLY A 185 -12.96 2.12 -4.68
N SER A 186 -13.66 1.78 -3.59
CA SER A 186 -13.11 1.80 -2.23
C SER A 186 -13.62 0.68 -1.35
N TRP A 187 -12.80 0.27 -0.37
CA TRP A 187 -13.03 -0.84 0.56
C TRP A 187 -12.47 -0.50 1.94
N PHE A 188 -12.77 -1.29 2.96
CA PHE A 188 -12.28 -1.09 4.33
C PHE A 188 -11.03 -1.92 4.65
N HIS A 189 -10.14 -1.35 5.45
CA HIS A 189 -8.96 -1.98 6.04
C HIS A 189 -8.99 -1.60 7.53
N TYR A 190 -9.25 -2.56 8.43
CA TYR A 190 -9.39 -2.31 9.88
C TYR A 190 -10.42 -1.22 10.22
N GLY A 191 -11.55 -1.19 9.51
CA GLY A 191 -12.59 -0.17 9.66
C GLY A 191 -12.31 1.18 8.96
N ILE A 192 -11.11 1.39 8.40
CA ILE A 192 -10.73 2.63 7.68
C ILE A 192 -10.91 2.45 6.16
N ARG A 193 -11.58 3.38 5.49
CA ARG A 193 -11.82 3.30 4.05
C ARG A 193 -10.59 3.68 3.22
N ALA A 194 -10.07 2.72 2.47
CA ALA A 194 -9.01 2.86 1.47
C ALA A 194 -9.58 2.85 0.04
N GLN A 195 -8.77 3.31 -0.93
CA GLN A 195 -9.07 3.35 -2.36
C GLN A 195 -7.87 2.88 -3.18
N GLU A 196 -8.09 2.43 -4.42
CA GLU A 196 -7.01 1.95 -5.29
C GLU A 196 -6.03 3.09 -5.67
N LEU A 197 -4.74 2.77 -5.66
CA LEU A 197 -3.66 3.62 -6.15
C LEU A 197 -3.15 3.06 -7.48
N LEU A 198 -3.72 3.53 -8.58
CA LEU A 198 -3.57 2.94 -9.91
C LEU A 198 -2.11 2.77 -10.37
N HIS A 199 -1.25 3.76 -10.10
CA HIS A 199 0.11 3.85 -10.67
C HIS A 199 1.24 3.44 -9.71
N GLN A 200 0.94 2.83 -8.56
CA GLN A 200 1.96 2.38 -7.61
C GLN A 200 2.98 1.42 -8.27
N THR A 201 4.22 1.44 -7.78
CA THR A 201 5.28 0.52 -8.19
C THR A 201 4.87 -0.94 -7.95
N ILE A 202 5.25 -1.86 -8.86
CA ILE A 202 4.90 -3.30 -8.78
C ILE A 202 5.39 -3.90 -7.44
N GLY A 203 4.62 -4.85 -6.90
CA GLY A 203 4.86 -5.49 -5.61
C GLY A 203 4.40 -4.69 -4.39
N PHE A 204 4.41 -3.37 -4.44
CA PHE A 204 4.04 -2.52 -3.30
C PHE A 204 2.52 -2.34 -3.14
N PRO A 205 2.02 -2.12 -1.91
CA PRO A 205 0.59 -1.91 -1.63
C PRO A 205 -0.07 -0.86 -2.52
N ARG A 206 -0.95 -1.31 -3.42
CA ARG A 206 -1.66 -0.48 -4.43
C ARG A 206 -2.89 0.23 -3.85
N TYR A 207 -2.77 0.80 -2.65
CA TYR A 207 -3.87 1.52 -2.01
C TYR A 207 -3.42 2.77 -1.25
N MET A 208 -4.35 3.71 -1.10
CA MET A 208 -4.19 4.92 -0.30
C MET A 208 -5.46 5.23 0.50
N LEU A 209 -5.35 6.11 1.48
CA LEU A 209 -6.48 6.56 2.28
C LEU A 209 -7.44 7.43 1.48
N VAL A 210 -8.75 7.22 1.64
CA VAL A 210 -9.74 8.23 1.25
C VAL A 210 -9.53 9.46 2.13
N LYS A 211 -9.33 10.64 1.53
CA LYS A 211 -8.96 11.90 2.23
C LYS A 211 -9.86 12.25 3.42
N ALA A 212 -11.14 11.89 3.37
CA ALA A 212 -12.09 12.10 4.46
C ALA A 212 -11.74 11.29 5.74
N MET A 213 -11.07 10.14 5.60
CA MET A 213 -10.72 9.23 6.69
C MET A 213 -9.43 9.60 7.43
N MET A 214 -8.61 10.53 6.92
CA MET A 214 -7.30 10.86 7.51
C MET A 214 -7.43 11.21 9.00
N LYS A 215 -8.46 11.99 9.38
CA LYS A 215 -8.73 12.37 10.78
C LYS A 215 -8.94 11.18 11.72
N HIS A 216 -9.46 10.05 11.23
CA HIS A 216 -9.63 8.85 12.07
C HIS A 216 -8.28 8.19 12.35
N LEU A 217 -7.36 8.16 11.38
CA LEU A 217 -6.00 7.66 11.64
C LEU A 217 -5.15 8.62 12.48
N HIS A 218 -5.41 9.93 12.44
CA HIS A 218 -4.85 10.87 13.43
C HIS A 218 -5.24 10.46 14.86
N LEU A 219 -6.51 10.10 15.09
CA LEU A 219 -7.00 9.60 16.39
C LEU A 219 -6.43 8.22 16.76
N ARG A 220 -6.09 7.38 15.77
CA ARG A 220 -5.42 6.08 16.00
C ARG A 220 -3.90 6.18 16.17
N TRP A 221 -3.28 7.35 15.99
CA TRP A 221 -1.83 7.50 16.07
C TRP A 221 -1.34 7.60 17.52
N ARG A 222 -0.84 6.48 18.05
CA ARG A 222 -0.27 6.40 19.41
C ARG A 222 1.16 6.95 19.44
N ALA A 223 1.30 8.27 19.37
CA ALA A 223 2.58 8.96 19.20
C ALA A 223 3.72 8.52 20.15
N PRO A 224 3.50 8.30 21.48
CA PRO A 224 4.55 7.78 22.38
C PRO A 224 5.00 6.35 22.06
N GLU A 225 4.11 5.51 21.54
CA GLU A 225 4.41 4.13 21.16
C GLU A 225 5.12 4.09 19.80
N TYR A 226 4.69 4.94 18.86
CA TYR A 226 5.36 5.08 17.57
C TYR A 226 6.77 5.65 17.72
N TRP A 227 7.00 6.62 18.61
CA TRP A 227 8.36 7.08 18.94
C TRP A 227 9.23 5.93 19.46
N ARG A 228 8.72 5.13 20.40
CA ARG A 228 9.42 3.95 20.94
C ARG A 228 9.75 2.92 19.85
N LEU A 229 8.85 2.70 18.88
CA LEU A 229 9.11 1.84 17.73
C LEU A 229 10.25 2.38 16.84
N LEU A 230 10.33 3.70 16.63
CA LEU A 230 11.48 4.29 15.91
C LEU A 230 12.81 4.10 16.67
N GLN A 231 12.79 4.04 18.01
CA GLN A 231 13.99 3.77 18.81
C GLN A 231 14.48 2.31 18.72
N THR A 232 13.67 1.37 18.21
CA THR A 232 14.14 0.00 17.91
C THR A 232 14.73 -0.13 16.51
N THR A 233 14.93 1.00 15.82
CA THR A 233 15.57 1.14 14.50
C THR A 233 15.24 0.03 13.49
N PRO A 234 13.95 -0.22 13.18
CA PRO A 234 13.52 -1.36 12.34
C PRO A 234 14.14 -1.39 10.93
N TRP A 235 14.63 -0.24 10.43
CA TRP A 235 15.41 -0.14 9.20
C TRP A 235 16.80 -0.80 9.28
N ASP A 236 17.43 -0.88 10.46
CA ASP A 236 18.70 -1.58 10.66
C ASP A 236 18.47 -3.09 10.55
N GLN A 237 17.38 -3.60 11.15
CA GLN A 237 16.95 -5.00 11.00
C GLN A 237 16.59 -5.32 9.54
N MET A 238 15.90 -4.42 8.85
CA MET A 238 15.60 -4.55 7.41
C MET A 238 16.89 -4.61 6.56
N TRP A 239 17.89 -3.78 6.88
CA TRP A 239 19.19 -3.76 6.20
C TRP A 239 20.04 -5.02 6.45
N GLN A 240 20.02 -5.56 7.67
CA GLN A 240 20.70 -6.79 8.04
C GLN A 240 20.10 -8.01 7.31
N ASN A 241 18.76 -8.10 7.27
CA ASN A 241 18.03 -9.25 6.71
C ASN A 241 17.72 -9.16 5.19
N ARG A 242 18.18 -8.10 4.51
CA ARG A 242 18.05 -7.93 3.05
C ARG A 242 18.61 -9.12 2.25
N VAL A 243 18.23 -9.26 0.99
CA VAL A 243 18.95 -10.16 0.06
C VAL A 243 20.37 -9.60 -0.18
N GLN A 244 21.40 -10.42 0.04
CA GLN A 244 22.81 -9.98 0.01
C GLN A 244 23.59 -10.49 -1.22
N THR A 245 22.89 -10.97 -2.24
CA THR A 245 23.43 -11.47 -3.51
C THR A 245 22.57 -10.96 -4.67
N LEU A 246 23.09 -11.01 -5.89
CA LEU A 246 22.24 -11.08 -7.08
C LEU A 246 21.48 -12.42 -7.11
N VAL A 247 20.37 -12.44 -7.84
CA VAL A 247 19.43 -13.57 -7.91
C VAL A 247 19.04 -13.89 -9.36
N PHE A 248 19.10 -12.90 -10.26
CA PHE A 248 18.75 -13.03 -11.68
C PHE A 248 19.93 -12.73 -12.63
N PHE A 249 20.91 -11.92 -12.21
CA PHE A 249 22.07 -11.54 -13.04
C PHE A 249 23.38 -12.10 -12.47
N GLN A 250 24.29 -12.54 -13.34
CA GLN A 250 25.67 -12.86 -12.95
C GLN A 250 26.59 -11.65 -13.16
N HIS A 251 27.62 -11.50 -12.31
CA HIS A 251 28.65 -10.48 -12.44
C HIS A 251 29.45 -10.56 -13.76
N SER A 252 29.46 -11.72 -14.43
CA SER A 252 30.01 -11.91 -15.77
C SER A 252 29.19 -11.25 -16.88
N ASP A 253 27.89 -11.06 -16.64
CA ASP A 253 26.90 -10.70 -17.66
C ASP A 253 26.50 -9.22 -17.58
N ILE A 254 26.78 -8.59 -16.43
CA ILE A 254 26.66 -7.15 -16.20
C ILE A 254 27.93 -6.46 -16.70
N HIS A 255 27.79 -5.27 -17.30
CA HIS A 255 28.93 -4.49 -17.77
C HIS A 255 29.86 -4.06 -16.60
N PRO A 256 31.21 -4.10 -16.75
CA PRO A 256 32.14 -3.81 -15.66
C PRO A 256 31.91 -2.46 -14.95
N ASP A 257 31.60 -1.41 -15.70
CA ASP A 257 31.32 -0.08 -15.16
C ASP A 257 30.06 -0.08 -14.26
N MET A 258 29.05 -0.89 -14.61
CA MET A 258 27.84 -1.06 -13.82
C MET A 258 28.09 -1.93 -12.58
N ILE A 259 29.00 -2.91 -12.64
CA ILE A 259 29.50 -3.62 -11.44
C ILE A 259 30.20 -2.65 -10.47
N GLN A 260 31.02 -1.73 -10.99
CA GLN A 260 31.67 -0.69 -10.16
C GLN A 260 30.66 0.30 -9.55
N ALA A 261 29.47 0.46 -10.16
CA ALA A 261 28.39 1.30 -9.63
C ALA A 261 27.48 0.60 -8.58
N LEU A 262 27.50 -0.74 -8.47
CA LEU A 262 26.67 -1.47 -7.50
C LEU A 262 26.95 -1.08 -6.04
N PRO A 263 28.21 -0.93 -5.57
CA PRO A 263 28.50 -0.50 -4.20
C PRO A 263 27.88 0.86 -3.86
N THR A 264 27.80 1.80 -4.80
CA THR A 264 27.15 3.10 -4.57
C THR A 264 25.65 2.96 -4.32
N ILE A 265 24.96 2.08 -5.06
CA ILE A 265 23.54 1.79 -4.81
C ILE A 265 23.37 1.21 -3.39
N LEU A 266 24.23 0.26 -3.00
CA LEU A 266 24.20 -0.36 -1.68
C LEU A 266 24.54 0.62 -0.55
N ASN A 267 25.48 1.53 -0.77
CA ASN A 267 25.85 2.58 0.18
C ASN A 267 24.74 3.62 0.33
N PHE A 268 24.06 4.00 -0.78
CA PHE A 268 22.86 4.84 -0.73
C PHE A 268 21.71 4.14 0.02
N MET A 269 21.49 2.84 -0.23
CA MET A 269 20.51 2.04 0.50
C MET A 269 20.81 1.99 2.00
N SER A 270 22.08 1.77 2.38
CA SER A 270 22.53 1.83 3.78
C SER A 270 22.29 3.21 4.38
N ARG A 271 22.72 4.28 3.69
CA ARG A 271 22.63 5.67 4.15
C ARG A 271 21.20 6.15 4.40
N TRP A 272 20.25 5.70 3.57
CA TRP A 272 18.86 6.15 3.56
C TRP A 272 17.85 5.07 4.01
N ARG A 273 18.33 4.00 4.65
CA ARG A 273 17.51 2.85 5.08
C ARG A 273 16.31 3.23 5.94
N ARG A 274 16.43 4.30 6.75
CA ARG A 274 15.32 4.85 7.55
C ARG A 274 14.24 5.46 6.65
N GLU A 275 14.60 6.23 5.65
CA GLU A 275 13.69 6.91 4.73
C GLU A 275 13.03 5.93 3.75
N TYR A 276 13.74 4.87 3.35
CA TYR A 276 13.14 3.67 2.74
C TYR A 276 12.05 3.11 3.66
N TRP A 277 12.39 2.72 4.90
CA TRP A 277 11.45 2.11 5.83
C TRP A 277 10.26 3.02 6.15
N GLU A 278 10.47 4.31 6.44
CA GLU A 278 9.41 5.27 6.75
C GLU A 278 8.46 5.52 5.57
N ARG A 279 8.94 5.44 4.31
CA ARG A 279 8.09 5.50 3.10
C ARG A 279 7.32 4.20 2.87
N LEU A 280 7.88 3.06 3.27
CA LEU A 280 7.28 1.73 3.15
C LEU A 280 6.28 1.40 4.27
N HIS A 281 6.35 2.10 5.41
CA HIS A 281 5.49 1.94 6.58
C HIS A 281 4.87 3.29 6.96
N TRP A 282 4.22 3.93 5.99
CA TRP A 282 3.82 5.34 6.11
C TRP A 282 2.64 5.54 7.08
N VAL A 283 2.97 5.75 8.36
CA VAL A 283 2.01 6.12 9.40
C VAL A 283 1.52 7.55 9.21
N THR A 284 0.20 7.73 9.33
CA THR A 284 -0.47 9.03 9.26
C THR A 284 -0.43 9.68 10.64
N MET A 285 0.55 10.54 10.86
CA MET A 285 0.71 11.36 12.07
C MET A 285 -0.29 12.51 12.09
N ASP A 286 -0.65 13.01 13.28
CA ASP A 286 -1.37 14.27 13.43
C ASP A 286 -0.40 15.45 13.58
N PRO A 287 -0.26 16.35 12.58
CA PRO A 287 0.57 17.55 12.71
C PRO A 287 -0.04 18.60 13.67
N ALA A 288 -1.25 18.37 14.18
CA ALA A 288 -1.91 19.23 15.18
C ALA A 288 -1.88 18.63 16.60
N LEU A 289 -1.09 17.58 16.85
CA LEU A 289 -0.96 16.96 18.17
C LEU A 289 -0.47 17.96 19.23
N ASP A 290 -1.26 18.17 20.29
CA ASP A 290 -0.83 18.92 21.46
C ASP A 290 0.16 18.11 22.31
N TYR A 291 1.45 18.26 22.00
CA TYR A 291 2.56 17.69 22.76
C TYR A 291 2.64 18.17 24.23
N GLN A 292 1.91 19.23 24.60
CA GLN A 292 1.80 19.67 26.00
C GLN A 292 0.63 19.00 26.76
N ALA A 293 -0.26 18.26 26.09
CA ALA A 293 -1.48 17.72 26.71
C ALA A 293 -1.23 16.69 27.84
N SER A 294 -0.14 15.93 27.81
CA SER A 294 0.16 14.90 28.82
C SER A 294 1.61 14.93 29.29
N ALA A 295 1.85 14.39 30.49
CA ALA A 295 3.22 14.26 31.02
C ALA A 295 4.09 13.29 30.21
N GLU A 296 3.49 12.23 29.63
CA GLU A 296 4.18 11.30 28.73
C GLU A 296 4.65 12.02 27.47
N LEU A 297 3.77 12.76 26.78
CA LEU A 297 4.11 13.50 25.56
C LEU A 297 5.23 14.53 25.81
N ARG A 298 5.13 15.28 26.92
CA ARG A 298 6.17 16.26 27.32
C ARG A 298 7.51 15.63 27.71
N SER A 299 7.54 14.34 28.04
CA SER A 299 8.78 13.65 28.43
C SER A 299 9.62 13.15 27.24
N ILE A 300 9.01 13.07 26.05
CA ILE A 300 9.65 12.53 24.85
C ILE A 300 10.29 13.67 24.05
N SER A 301 11.57 13.91 24.31
CA SER A 301 12.39 14.83 23.51
C SER A 301 12.36 14.45 22.02
N GLY A 302 12.22 15.44 21.14
CA GLY A 302 12.11 15.26 19.68
C GLY A 302 10.72 14.89 19.17
N LEU A 303 9.72 14.62 20.03
CA LEU A 303 8.36 14.26 19.56
C LEU A 303 7.64 15.44 18.88
N ALA A 304 7.92 16.67 19.30
CA ALA A 304 7.36 17.88 18.67
C ALA A 304 7.87 18.07 17.23
N ASP A 305 9.14 17.74 16.98
CA ASP A 305 9.80 17.94 15.68
C ASP A 305 9.61 16.75 14.73
N LEU A 306 9.29 15.56 15.25
CA LEU A 306 9.19 14.27 14.52
C LEU A 306 8.48 14.35 13.16
N TYR A 307 7.36 15.06 13.07
CA TYR A 307 6.61 15.21 11.81
C TYR A 307 7.41 15.99 10.75
N GLN A 308 8.07 17.07 11.18
CA GLN A 308 8.82 17.97 10.31
C GLN A 308 10.19 17.38 9.97
N ASP A 309 10.87 16.73 10.91
CA ASP A 309 12.05 15.87 10.68
C ASP A 309 11.80 14.85 9.57
N ARG A 310 10.75 14.01 9.71
CA ARG A 310 10.40 12.99 8.70
C ARG A 310 10.11 13.60 7.34
N LYS A 311 9.43 14.74 7.30
CA LYS A 311 9.10 15.44 6.06
C LYS A 311 10.36 15.99 5.37
N ASP A 312 11.28 16.57 6.12
CA ASP A 312 12.46 17.23 5.56
C ASP A 312 13.54 16.20 5.17
N ARG A 313 13.78 15.16 5.99
CA ARG A 313 14.59 13.99 5.60
C ARG A 313 14.03 13.31 4.34
N GLY A 314 12.71 13.11 4.29
CA GLY A 314 12.03 12.55 3.12
C GLY A 314 12.21 13.40 1.85
N SER A 315 12.20 14.74 1.97
CA SER A 315 12.46 15.65 0.86
C SER A 315 13.93 15.60 0.39
N THR A 316 14.88 15.50 1.31
CA THR A 316 16.31 15.35 0.97
C THR A 316 16.57 14.00 0.30
N PHE A 317 16.01 12.90 0.82
CA PHE A 317 16.03 11.57 0.21
C PHE A 317 15.48 11.58 -1.22
N ASP A 318 14.28 12.13 -1.43
CA ASP A 318 13.68 12.20 -2.77
C ASP A 318 14.43 13.14 -3.73
N THR A 319 15.37 13.95 -3.24
CA THR A 319 16.25 14.80 -4.06
C THR A 319 17.53 14.04 -4.41
N LYS A 320 18.26 13.56 -3.39
CA LYS A 320 19.52 12.81 -3.55
C LYS A 320 19.34 11.47 -4.29
N ARG A 321 18.16 10.85 -4.17
CA ARG A 321 17.75 9.70 -5.02
C ARG A 321 17.69 10.06 -6.50
N LYS A 322 17.22 11.26 -6.86
CA LYS A 322 17.15 11.70 -8.26
C LYS A 322 18.53 12.03 -8.82
N GLU A 323 19.42 12.58 -7.99
CA GLU A 323 20.84 12.78 -8.31
C GLU A 323 21.50 11.43 -8.61
N MET A 324 21.48 10.47 -7.67
CA MET A 324 22.02 9.11 -7.90
C MET A 324 21.42 8.45 -9.15
N MET A 325 20.09 8.51 -9.32
CA MET A 325 19.40 7.93 -10.49
C MET A 325 19.58 8.70 -11.81
N ALA A 326 20.22 9.87 -11.78
CA ALA A 326 20.65 10.60 -12.98
C ALA A 326 22.07 10.19 -13.38
N GLU A 327 22.96 9.98 -12.41
CA GLU A 327 24.33 9.52 -12.66
C GLU A 327 24.37 8.04 -13.06
N LEU A 328 23.64 7.15 -12.36
CA LEU A 328 23.54 5.72 -12.70
C LEU A 328 23.06 5.49 -14.14
N ARG A 329 22.20 6.37 -14.69
CA ARG A 329 21.72 6.28 -16.08
C ARG A 329 22.77 6.66 -17.13
N LYS A 330 23.92 7.20 -16.72
CA LYS A 330 25.09 7.49 -17.59
C LYS A 330 26.11 6.36 -17.58
N VAL A 331 26.07 5.48 -16.57
CA VAL A 331 26.99 4.35 -16.42
C VAL A 331 26.78 3.39 -17.59
N ASN A 332 27.90 2.99 -18.21
CA ASN A 332 27.84 2.13 -19.38
C ASN A 332 27.31 0.73 -19.01
N GLY A 333 26.36 0.23 -19.80
CA GLY A 333 25.65 -1.02 -19.52
C GLY A 333 24.54 -0.93 -18.45
N TYR A 334 24.09 0.27 -18.06
CA TYR A 334 22.87 0.42 -17.26
C TYR A 334 21.63 -0.09 -18.04
N ASP A 335 20.88 -1.01 -17.43
CA ASP A 335 19.56 -1.46 -17.87
C ASP A 335 18.57 -1.32 -16.69
N GLU A 336 17.37 -0.76 -16.92
CA GLU A 336 16.36 -0.64 -15.87
C GLU A 336 15.89 -1.99 -15.31
N LYS A 337 16.15 -3.11 -16.02
CA LYS A 337 15.91 -4.46 -15.48
C LYS A 337 16.68 -4.78 -14.21
N ILE A 338 17.82 -4.11 -13.92
CA ILE A 338 18.61 -4.36 -12.71
C ILE A 338 17.78 -4.14 -11.42
N TRP A 339 16.76 -3.26 -11.46
CA TRP A 339 15.85 -3.00 -10.35
C TRP A 339 14.80 -4.09 -10.08
N ASN A 340 14.86 -5.22 -10.79
CA ASN A 340 14.14 -6.43 -10.38
C ASN A 340 14.92 -7.26 -9.36
N GLU A 341 16.23 -7.01 -9.17
CA GLU A 341 17.04 -7.71 -8.18
C GLU A 341 16.53 -7.43 -6.76
N PRO A 342 16.08 -8.44 -5.99
CA PRO A 342 15.53 -8.24 -4.65
C PRO A 342 16.58 -7.79 -3.62
N GLY A 343 17.87 -7.81 -3.98
CA GLY A 343 18.96 -7.21 -3.22
C GLY A 343 19.18 -5.72 -3.45
N LEU A 344 18.49 -5.10 -4.42
CA LEU A 344 18.57 -3.67 -4.73
C LEU A 344 17.21 -3.01 -4.44
N TRP A 345 17.17 -2.14 -3.43
CA TRP A 345 15.90 -1.66 -2.89
C TRP A 345 15.20 -0.63 -3.77
N VAL A 346 13.95 -0.93 -4.14
CA VAL A 346 13.12 -0.11 -5.01
C VAL A 346 12.26 0.85 -4.19
N VAL A 347 12.29 2.14 -4.53
CA VAL A 347 11.47 3.16 -3.87
C VAL A 347 10.06 3.18 -4.49
N PRO A 348 8.99 2.98 -3.70
CA PRO A 348 7.62 3.03 -4.20
C PRO A 348 7.26 4.46 -4.66
N ARG A 349 6.49 4.57 -5.75
CA ARG A 349 6.08 5.86 -6.33
C ARG A 349 5.49 6.75 -5.26
N ASP A 350 4.50 6.24 -4.55
CA ASP A 350 3.80 6.91 -3.45
C ASP A 350 4.02 6.15 -2.14
N PRO A 351 4.01 6.82 -0.97
CA PRO A 351 4.20 6.16 0.32
C PRO A 351 3.17 5.04 0.58
N CYS A 352 3.66 3.90 1.05
CA CYS A 352 2.82 2.74 1.33
C CYS A 352 2.14 2.92 2.70
N TYR A 353 0.89 3.40 2.69
CA TYR A 353 0.14 3.70 3.91
C TYR A 353 0.06 2.50 4.86
N TRP A 354 0.53 2.68 6.09
CA TRP A 354 0.29 1.75 7.18
C TRP A 354 -0.97 2.20 7.92
N ILE A 355 -2.03 1.41 7.79
CA ILE A 355 -3.32 1.63 8.43
C ILE A 355 -3.27 0.97 9.81
N THR A 356 -3.23 1.77 10.87
CA THR A 356 -3.13 1.25 12.25
C THR A 356 -4.47 0.74 12.75
N ARG A 357 -4.40 -0.29 13.60
CA ARG A 357 -5.53 -0.84 14.34
C ARG A 357 -6.12 0.18 15.31
N ASP A 358 -7.37 -0.01 15.68
CA ASP A 358 -8.03 0.83 16.66
C ASP A 358 -7.37 0.72 18.06
N PRO A 359 -6.99 1.85 18.70
CA PRO A 359 -6.41 1.83 20.04
C PRO A 359 -7.25 1.10 21.09
N ALA A 360 -8.59 1.05 20.92
CA ALA A 360 -9.47 0.31 21.84
C ALA A 360 -9.17 -1.19 21.89
N LEU A 361 -8.62 -1.77 20.82
CA LEU A 361 -8.21 -3.19 20.77
C LEU A 361 -6.90 -3.48 21.51
N ASN A 362 -6.18 -2.44 21.94
CA ASN A 362 -4.90 -2.54 22.68
C ASN A 362 -3.77 -3.35 22.00
N ILE A 363 -3.88 -3.62 20.69
CA ILE A 363 -2.85 -4.32 19.90
C ILE A 363 -1.62 -3.42 19.75
N SER A 364 -0.45 -3.89 20.21
CA SER A 364 0.79 -3.08 20.19
C SER A 364 1.27 -2.76 18.77
N LEU A 365 1.91 -1.60 18.57
CA LEU A 365 2.47 -1.23 17.26
C LEU A 365 3.55 -2.22 16.76
N PRO A 366 4.45 -2.78 17.59
CA PRO A 366 5.33 -3.88 17.16
C PRO A 366 4.57 -5.12 16.65
N SER A 367 3.46 -5.50 17.29
CA SER A 367 2.60 -6.60 16.81
C SER A 367 1.92 -6.27 15.48
N GLN A 368 1.45 -5.03 15.33
CA GLN A 368 0.87 -4.53 14.07
C GLN A 368 1.92 -4.47 12.95
N LEU A 369 3.18 -4.13 13.26
CA LEU A 369 4.28 -4.11 12.30
C LEU A 369 4.58 -5.52 11.79
N ALA A 370 4.82 -6.47 12.70
CA ALA A 370 5.05 -7.87 12.32
C ALA A 370 3.91 -8.46 11.48
N THR A 371 2.66 -8.05 11.75
CA THR A 371 1.49 -8.46 10.96
C THR A 371 1.52 -7.89 9.54
N VAL A 372 1.82 -6.60 9.35
CA VAL A 372 1.85 -6.00 8.00
C VAL A 372 3.09 -6.42 7.22
N ASP A 373 4.21 -6.66 7.89
CA ASP A 373 5.48 -7.13 7.29
C ASP A 373 5.41 -8.60 6.82
N GLU A 374 4.52 -9.41 7.42
CA GLU A 374 4.20 -10.76 6.95
C GLU A 374 3.21 -10.73 5.78
N LEU A 375 2.12 -9.96 5.89
CA LEU A 375 1.08 -9.87 4.86
C LEU A 375 1.54 -9.17 3.58
N GLU A 376 2.40 -8.16 3.70
CA GLU A 376 2.80 -7.26 2.61
C GLU A 376 4.33 -7.15 2.51
N CYS A 377 5.02 -8.29 2.53
CA CYS A 377 6.50 -8.42 2.61
C CYS A 377 7.35 -7.62 1.59
N ALA A 378 6.76 -7.06 0.54
CA ALA A 378 7.39 -6.03 -0.29
C ALA A 378 7.81 -4.78 0.52
N ARG A 379 7.05 -4.43 1.57
CA ARG A 379 7.36 -3.31 2.48
C ARG A 379 8.73 -3.41 3.14
N THR A 380 9.21 -4.63 3.39
CA THR A 380 10.51 -4.86 4.03
C THR A 380 11.64 -5.06 3.00
N GLN A 381 11.37 -4.79 1.72
CA GLN A 381 12.29 -5.10 0.60
C GLN A 381 12.74 -6.57 0.67
N TRP A 382 11.77 -7.47 0.91
CA TRP A 382 11.95 -8.91 1.03
C TRP A 382 12.80 -9.38 2.22
N ALA A 383 13.11 -8.50 3.17
CA ALA A 383 13.86 -8.85 4.38
C ALA A 383 13.06 -9.75 5.35
N THR A 384 11.72 -9.77 5.26
CA THR A 384 10.84 -10.69 6.01
C THR A 384 10.33 -11.87 5.19
N ARG A 385 10.86 -12.11 3.98
CA ARG A 385 10.45 -13.25 3.14
C ARG A 385 10.75 -14.59 3.82
N ARG A 386 9.82 -15.54 3.75
CA ARG A 386 10.05 -16.94 4.17
C ARG A 386 10.63 -17.83 3.04
N SER A 387 10.55 -17.37 1.79
CA SER A 387 11.13 -17.99 0.60
C SER A 387 11.20 -16.98 -0.54
N ASP A 388 11.96 -17.28 -1.59
CA ASP A 388 12.11 -16.42 -2.77
C ASP A 388 10.81 -16.21 -3.56
N ASN A 389 9.85 -17.14 -3.43
CA ASN A 389 8.52 -17.05 -4.06
C ASN A 389 7.82 -15.70 -3.80
N ALA A 390 8.13 -15.03 -2.68
CA ALA A 390 7.67 -13.69 -2.35
C ALA A 390 7.97 -12.63 -3.43
N PHE A 391 9.18 -12.67 -4.02
CA PHE A 391 9.58 -11.76 -5.10
C PHE A 391 9.51 -12.43 -6.48
N LEU A 392 9.71 -13.74 -6.60
CA LEU A 392 9.62 -14.46 -7.88
C LEU A 392 8.23 -14.33 -8.51
N ASN A 393 7.15 -14.32 -7.70
CA ASN A 393 5.78 -14.10 -8.18
C ASN A 393 5.52 -12.69 -8.77
N LEU A 394 6.49 -11.78 -8.67
CA LEU A 394 6.41 -10.39 -9.14
C LEU A 394 7.45 -10.07 -10.23
N ALA A 395 8.42 -10.96 -10.46
CA ALA A 395 9.46 -10.81 -11.46
C ALA A 395 8.93 -11.13 -12.88
N PRO A 396 9.48 -10.48 -13.94
CA PRO A 396 9.25 -10.90 -15.31
C PRO A 396 9.64 -12.37 -15.54
N VAL A 397 8.85 -13.10 -16.33
CA VAL A 397 9.05 -14.53 -16.60
C VAL A 397 10.42 -14.80 -17.22
N GLU A 398 10.95 -13.84 -17.95
CA GLU A 398 12.28 -13.83 -18.56
C GLU A 398 13.40 -13.90 -17.51
N LEU A 399 13.26 -13.18 -16.40
CA LEU A 399 14.23 -13.22 -15.28
C LEU A 399 14.05 -14.47 -14.42
N ILE A 400 12.81 -14.97 -14.25
CA ILE A 400 12.56 -16.25 -13.55
C ILE A 400 13.25 -17.42 -14.28
N ARG A 401 13.37 -17.37 -15.61
CA ARG A 401 14.15 -18.34 -16.42
C ARG A 401 15.69 -18.18 -16.27
N GLN A 402 16.14 -17.08 -15.69
CA GLN A 402 17.55 -16.75 -15.43
C GLN A 402 17.90 -16.84 -13.92
N LEU A 403 16.98 -17.40 -13.12
CA LEU A 403 17.14 -17.55 -11.67
C LEU A 403 18.40 -18.35 -11.31
N LEU A 404 19.33 -17.70 -10.61
CA LEU A 404 20.58 -18.30 -10.17
C LEU A 404 20.35 -19.37 -9.10
N SER A 405 21.11 -20.47 -9.19
CA SER A 405 21.22 -21.46 -8.12
C SER A 405 21.95 -20.90 -6.90
N ASP A 406 21.73 -21.47 -5.71
CA ASP A 406 22.36 -21.00 -4.47
C ASP A 406 23.89 -20.95 -4.56
N GLN A 407 24.52 -21.88 -5.29
CA GLN A 407 25.97 -21.89 -5.50
C GLN A 407 26.43 -20.70 -6.36
N GLU A 408 25.68 -20.34 -7.41
CA GLU A 408 25.98 -19.18 -8.25
C GLU A 408 25.76 -17.88 -7.49
N ARG A 409 24.67 -17.77 -6.71
CA ARG A 409 24.39 -16.59 -5.87
C ARG A 409 25.52 -16.27 -4.89
N VAL A 410 26.12 -17.31 -4.28
CA VAL A 410 27.29 -17.16 -3.39
C VAL A 410 28.51 -16.56 -4.11
N GLN A 411 28.64 -16.74 -5.44
CA GLN A 411 29.69 -16.08 -6.25
C GLN A 411 29.32 -14.64 -6.70
N ASN A 412 28.06 -14.21 -6.48
CA ASN A 412 27.55 -12.91 -6.91
C ASN A 412 27.06 -12.05 -5.71
N PRO A 413 27.92 -11.74 -4.72
CA PRO A 413 27.53 -11.02 -3.50
C PRO A 413 27.34 -9.51 -3.72
N LEU A 414 26.31 -8.95 -3.10
CA LEU A 414 26.03 -7.51 -3.05
C LEU A 414 26.68 -6.89 -1.80
N VAL A 415 27.97 -6.56 -1.95
CA VAL A 415 28.82 -6.01 -0.90
C VAL A 415 28.84 -4.46 -0.99
N PRO A 416 28.39 -3.74 0.06
CA PRO A 416 28.59 -2.28 0.16
C PRO A 416 30.08 -1.97 0.37
N ASP A 417 30.57 -0.85 -0.17
CA ASP A 417 31.98 -0.47 0.00
C ASP A 417 32.22 0.07 1.43
N PRO A 418 33.13 -0.55 2.23
CA PRO A 418 33.35 -0.21 3.63
C PRO A 418 34.15 1.08 3.86
N SER A 419 34.68 1.73 2.81
CA SER A 419 35.35 3.02 2.93
C SER A 419 34.37 4.17 3.20
N PHE A 420 33.09 4.00 2.85
CA PHE A 420 32.05 5.00 3.02
C PHE A 420 31.41 4.90 4.40
N ALA A 421 31.60 5.93 5.22
CA ALA A 421 30.81 6.12 6.43
C ALA A 421 29.32 6.18 6.05
N HIS A 422 28.49 5.32 6.65
CA HIS A 422 27.05 5.19 6.35
C HIS A 422 26.20 6.43 6.73
N ASP A 423 26.84 7.56 7.01
CA ASP A 423 26.24 8.85 7.39
C ASP A 423 26.70 10.00 6.47
N ASP A 424 27.83 9.89 5.76
CA ASP A 424 28.20 10.85 4.72
C ASP A 424 27.43 10.57 3.42
N LEU A 425 27.31 11.62 2.60
CA LEU A 425 26.38 11.71 1.48
C LEU A 425 27.07 12.23 0.21
N GLU A 426 28.08 13.08 0.36
CA GLU A 426 28.79 13.64 -0.79
C GLU A 426 29.86 12.65 -1.27
N ASP A 427 30.53 11.92 -0.36
CA ASP A 427 31.39 10.78 -0.72
C ASP A 427 30.62 9.74 -1.56
N VAL A 428 29.45 9.32 -1.09
CA VAL A 428 28.61 8.29 -1.76
C VAL A 428 28.19 8.71 -3.17
N LEU A 429 28.00 10.01 -3.43
CA LEU A 429 27.66 10.50 -4.77
C LEU A 429 28.88 10.81 -5.65
N ALA A 430 30.01 11.19 -5.04
CA ALA A 430 31.27 11.37 -5.75
C ALA A 430 31.78 10.05 -6.38
N ALA A 431 31.40 8.90 -5.83
CA ALA A 431 31.72 7.57 -6.36
C ALA A 431 31.03 7.21 -7.71
N LEU A 432 30.27 8.13 -8.33
CA LEU A 432 29.66 7.96 -9.65
C LEU A 432 30.12 9.03 -10.68
N LEU A 433 31.14 9.84 -10.35
CA LEU A 433 31.62 10.98 -11.14
C LEU A 433 33.07 10.81 -11.63
#